data_AF-A0A940BB89-F1
#
_entry.id   AF-A0A940BB89-F1
#
_cell.length_a   1.000
_cell.length_b   1.000
_cell.length_c   1.000
_cell.angle_alpha   90.00
_cell.angle_beta   90.00
_cell.angle_gamma   90.00
#
_symmetry.space_group_name_H-M   'P 1'
#
loop_
_entity.id
_entity.type
_entity.pdbx_description
1 polymer ?
#
loop_
_entity_poly.entity_id
_entity_poly.type
_entity_poly.pdbx_seq_one_letter_code
_entity_poly.pdbx_strand_id
1 'polypeptide(L)'
;MKTIKLYAAIVLAAVALSSCENYGDAKMHTTINSDGTCSRTIDYDTKIDDNPSSIDLGSDWTCVPKDDTARRVAYVRNFDNVEQMSQAMPIKLNKKPLSSKATFEKRFRWFYTEYTFTEVFATIGGNFPLPPTNYADAEEVNYWFTGQPNLINGMNGAEAMERLSDLETKMNNWFSDNVINSALDYIYTHYDSIANPPVSREQFAQLHDSLATFIRNQSGKDILSYDSKKGFQEFFKSDAYSIFFSGSSYCAEGFRDHLVPVVSFAFLSVPYALTMPGKVTDPGNGIYCDGVITYTLSGDRLIPADYAITAISRQTNTWAYVVTAIIILLAIGSWVWRKK
;
A
#
# COMPACT_ATOMS: atom_id res chain seq x y z
N MET A 1 10.03 -21.41 -18.12
CA MET A 1 8.86 -22.01 -18.83
C MET A 1 8.55 -23.37 -18.23
N LYS A 2 7.64 -23.40 -17.25
CA LYS A 2 6.95 -24.61 -16.81
C LYS A 2 5.46 -24.27 -16.81
N THR A 3 4.73 -25.07 -17.56
CA THR A 3 3.30 -24.97 -17.83
C THR A 3 2.51 -25.02 -16.53
N ILE A 4 2.06 -23.84 -16.08
CA ILE A 4 1.04 -23.70 -15.03
C ILE A 4 -0.24 -24.27 -15.63
N LYS A 5 -0.66 -25.44 -15.11
CA LYS A 5 -1.87 -26.12 -15.57
C LYS A 5 -3.10 -25.26 -15.22
N LEU A 6 -3.90 -25.07 -16.24
CA LEU A 6 -5.05 -24.18 -16.46
C LEU A 6 -6.19 -24.19 -15.41
N TYR A 7 -6.07 -24.90 -14.28
CA TYR A 7 -7.15 -25.04 -13.28
C TYR A 7 -6.89 -24.29 -11.97
N ALA A 8 -5.64 -23.95 -11.65
CA ALA A 8 -5.28 -23.03 -10.55
C ALA A 8 -5.70 -21.58 -10.82
N ALA A 9 -6.04 -21.27 -12.08
CA ALA A 9 -6.41 -19.94 -12.52
C ALA A 9 -7.82 -19.53 -12.09
N ILE A 10 -8.72 -20.41 -11.61
CA ILE A 10 -10.13 -20.02 -11.43
C ILE A 10 -10.39 -19.32 -10.10
N VAL A 11 -9.68 -19.63 -9.01
CA VAL A 11 -9.82 -18.90 -7.74
C VAL A 11 -8.93 -17.66 -7.73
N LEU A 12 -7.70 -17.76 -8.25
CA LEU A 12 -6.80 -16.62 -8.41
C LEU A 12 -7.30 -15.64 -9.47
N ALA A 13 -7.87 -16.10 -10.59
CA ALA A 13 -8.61 -15.21 -11.48
C ALA A 13 -9.95 -14.82 -10.89
N ALA A 14 -10.73 -15.60 -10.15
CA ALA A 14 -11.99 -15.08 -9.62
C ALA A 14 -11.81 -14.05 -8.49
N VAL A 15 -10.76 -14.18 -7.67
CA VAL A 15 -10.34 -13.17 -6.68
C VAL A 15 -9.64 -12.00 -7.40
N ALA A 16 -8.82 -12.22 -8.43
CA ALA A 16 -8.22 -11.15 -9.23
C ALA A 16 -9.17 -10.51 -10.28
N LEU A 17 -10.32 -11.13 -10.58
CA LEU A 17 -11.38 -10.59 -11.46
C LEU A 17 -12.38 -9.77 -10.65
N SER A 18 -12.58 -10.08 -9.35
CA SER A 18 -13.24 -9.16 -8.41
C SER A 18 -12.29 -8.11 -7.84
N SER A 19 -10.99 -8.42 -7.79
CA SER A 19 -9.87 -7.53 -7.46
C SER A 19 -9.08 -7.21 -8.73
N CYS A 20 -9.77 -6.74 -9.79
CA CYS A 20 -9.15 -6.06 -10.95
C CYS A 20 -8.52 -4.71 -10.52
N GLU A 21 -7.83 -4.72 -9.39
CA GLU A 21 -7.02 -3.65 -8.82
C GLU A 21 -5.56 -3.97 -9.21
N ASN A 22 -5.26 -4.05 -10.50
CA ASN A 22 -3.88 -4.06 -10.97
C ASN A 22 -3.31 -2.65 -10.77
N TYR A 23 -2.75 -2.37 -9.60
CA TYR A 23 -1.96 -1.14 -9.38
C TYR A 23 -0.60 -1.19 -10.08
N GLY A 24 -0.23 -2.34 -10.65
CA GLY A 24 1.09 -2.63 -11.21
C GLY A 24 1.59 -1.66 -12.28
N ASP A 25 0.70 -0.86 -12.87
CA ASP A 25 1.04 0.15 -13.88
C ASP A 25 0.79 1.61 -13.42
N ALA A 26 0.28 1.81 -12.20
CA ALA A 26 0.00 3.12 -11.64
C ALA A 26 1.26 3.72 -10.97
N LYS A 27 1.60 4.97 -11.29
CA LYS A 27 2.61 5.73 -10.54
C LYS A 27 2.03 7.04 -10.06
N MET A 28 2.26 7.36 -8.79
CA MET A 28 1.80 8.62 -8.21
C MET A 28 2.98 9.56 -8.06
N HIS A 29 2.81 10.81 -8.50
CA HIS A 29 3.80 11.86 -8.32
C HIS A 29 3.14 13.09 -7.71
N THR A 30 3.61 13.50 -6.55
CA THR A 30 3.23 14.75 -5.89
C THR A 30 4.30 15.80 -6.09
N THR A 31 3.92 17.00 -6.54
CA THR A 31 4.80 18.17 -6.59
C THR A 31 4.27 19.26 -5.66
N ILE A 32 5.12 19.70 -4.73
CA ILE A 32 4.79 20.76 -3.77
C ILE A 32 5.49 22.05 -4.16
N ASN A 33 4.76 23.15 -4.22
CA ASN A 33 5.28 24.48 -4.52
C ASN A 33 5.62 25.26 -3.24
N SER A 34 6.48 26.28 -3.38
CA SER A 34 6.98 27.10 -2.27
C SER A 34 5.91 27.96 -1.56
N ASP A 35 4.76 28.12 -2.19
CA ASP A 35 3.58 28.84 -1.69
C ASP A 35 2.57 27.93 -0.99
N GLY A 36 2.78 26.60 -1.02
CA GLY A 36 1.88 25.60 -0.43
C GLY A 36 0.87 25.00 -1.41
N THR A 37 0.75 25.55 -2.63
CA THR A 37 0.00 24.90 -3.70
C THR A 37 0.71 23.61 -4.12
N CYS A 38 -0.04 22.67 -4.67
CA CYS A 38 0.53 21.40 -5.11
C CYS A 38 -0.21 20.81 -6.30
N SER A 39 0.42 19.81 -6.92
CA SER A 39 -0.20 18.97 -7.92
C SER A 39 0.03 17.51 -7.62
N ARG A 40 -0.95 16.69 -8.02
CA ARG A 40 -0.84 15.24 -8.03
C ARG A 40 -1.02 14.75 -9.45
N THR A 41 -0.08 13.93 -9.89
CA THR A 41 -0.11 13.24 -11.16
C THR A 41 -0.23 11.76 -10.90
N ILE A 42 -1.16 11.10 -11.58
CA ILE A 42 -1.20 9.65 -11.62
C ILE A 42 -0.95 9.20 -13.06
N ASP A 43 0.18 8.52 -13.25
CA ASP A 43 0.58 7.96 -14.54
C ASP A 43 0.11 6.50 -14.66
N TYR A 44 -0.41 6.14 -15.82
CA TYR A 44 -0.79 4.79 -16.18
C TYR A 44 -0.16 4.35 -17.49
N ASP A 45 0.25 3.08 -17.55
CA ASP A 45 0.44 2.35 -18.80
C ASP A 45 -0.91 1.74 -19.20
N THR A 46 -1.58 2.29 -20.21
CA THR A 46 -2.87 1.78 -20.70
C THR A 46 -2.80 1.49 -22.19
N LYS A 47 -3.26 0.30 -22.58
CA LYS A 47 -4.19 0.26 -23.72
C LYS A 47 -5.50 0.88 -23.21
N ILE A 48 -5.96 1.92 -23.88
CA ILE A 48 -6.96 2.92 -23.46
C ILE A 48 -8.34 2.38 -22.99
N ASP A 49 -8.62 1.08 -23.07
CA ASP A 49 -9.96 0.53 -22.85
C ASP A 49 -10.24 -0.07 -21.46
N ASP A 50 -9.24 -0.15 -20.56
CA ASP A 50 -9.44 -0.62 -19.18
C ASP A 50 -9.06 0.48 -18.17
N ASN A 51 -10.02 1.33 -17.78
CA ASN A 51 -9.83 2.17 -16.58
C ASN A 51 -9.77 1.24 -15.36
N PRO A 52 -8.65 1.15 -14.62
CA PRO A 52 -8.55 0.18 -13.55
C PRO A 52 -9.53 0.56 -12.43
N SER A 53 -10.38 -0.40 -12.04
CA SER A 53 -11.42 -0.22 -11.01
C SER A 53 -10.91 0.32 -9.66
N SER A 54 -9.60 0.21 -9.43
CA SER A 54 -8.88 0.71 -8.26
C SER A 54 -8.66 2.22 -8.22
N ILE A 55 -9.01 2.98 -9.26
CA ILE A 55 -8.75 4.43 -9.28
C ILE A 55 -10.00 5.25 -9.61
N ASP A 56 -10.27 6.27 -8.79
CA ASP A 56 -11.28 7.29 -9.04
C ASP A 56 -10.69 8.55 -9.66
N LEU A 57 -10.81 8.69 -10.96
CA LEU A 57 -10.46 9.92 -11.67
C LEU A 57 -11.75 10.63 -12.04
N GLY A 58 -12.25 11.45 -11.10
CA GLY A 58 -13.41 12.32 -11.33
C GLY A 58 -13.15 13.41 -12.40
N SER A 59 -14.17 14.22 -12.71
CA SER A 59 -14.10 15.26 -13.75
C SER A 59 -13.01 16.33 -13.54
N ASP A 60 -12.51 16.46 -12.32
CA ASP A 60 -11.51 17.46 -11.94
C ASP A 60 -10.06 17.06 -12.34
N TRP A 61 -9.88 15.84 -12.84
CA TRP A 61 -8.59 15.35 -13.32
C TRP A 61 -8.42 15.63 -14.81
N THR A 62 -7.31 16.28 -15.17
CA THR A 62 -6.99 16.56 -16.57
C THR A 62 -6.14 15.43 -17.13
N CYS A 63 -6.62 14.81 -18.21
CA CYS A 63 -5.87 13.83 -18.98
C CYS A 63 -4.80 14.51 -19.85
N VAL A 64 -3.55 14.10 -19.69
CA VAL A 64 -2.38 14.58 -20.43
C VAL A 64 -1.72 13.37 -21.11
N PRO A 65 -1.75 13.30 -22.46
CA PRO A 65 -1.02 12.26 -23.18
C PRO A 65 0.49 12.41 -22.95
N LYS A 66 1.19 11.31 -22.61
CA LYS A 66 2.64 11.34 -22.39
C LYS A 66 3.47 11.01 -23.64
N ASP A 67 2.91 10.24 -24.58
CA ASP A 67 3.57 9.84 -25.83
C ASP A 67 2.59 9.87 -27.02
N ASP A 68 3.11 10.16 -28.22
CA ASP A 68 2.36 10.20 -29.50
C ASP A 68 1.70 8.86 -29.89
N THR A 69 2.06 7.76 -29.22
CA THR A 69 1.48 6.42 -29.42
C THR A 69 0.34 6.08 -28.45
N ALA A 70 -0.04 7.02 -27.57
CA ALA A 70 -1.18 6.94 -26.65
C ALA A 70 -1.17 5.76 -25.65
N ARG A 71 -0.01 5.13 -25.40
CA ARG A 71 0.12 4.02 -24.44
C ARG A 71 0.27 4.46 -22.98
N ARG A 72 0.69 5.71 -22.75
CA ARG A 72 0.80 6.27 -21.40
C ARG A 72 -0.01 7.54 -21.28
N VAL A 73 -0.89 7.54 -20.28
CA VAL A 73 -1.74 8.66 -19.95
C VAL A 73 -1.39 9.11 -18.54
N ALA A 74 -1.23 10.42 -18.36
CA ALA A 74 -1.07 11.05 -17.06
C ALA A 74 -2.34 11.80 -16.71
N TYR A 75 -2.88 11.58 -15.52
CA TYR A 75 -3.97 12.38 -14.98
C TYR A 75 -3.41 13.35 -13.96
N VAL A 76 -3.63 14.64 -14.18
CA VAL A 76 -3.08 15.70 -13.33
C VAL A 76 -4.22 16.47 -12.68
N ARG A 77 -4.09 16.73 -11.37
CA ARG A 77 -4.95 17.65 -10.65
C ARG A 77 -4.11 18.61 -9.82
N ASN A 78 -4.47 19.89 -9.87
CA ASN A 78 -3.87 20.95 -9.06
C ASN A 78 -4.74 21.22 -7.83
N PHE A 79 -4.12 21.60 -6.73
CA PHE A 79 -4.76 21.87 -5.45
C PHE A 79 -4.18 23.13 -4.80
N ASP A 80 -5.01 23.84 -4.06
CA ASP A 80 -4.60 25.05 -3.35
C ASP A 80 -3.69 24.74 -2.15
N ASN A 81 -3.82 23.53 -1.58
CA ASN A 81 -3.04 23.04 -0.45
C ASN A 81 -3.02 21.50 -0.40
N VAL A 82 -2.13 20.96 0.44
CA VAL A 82 -1.92 19.51 0.56
C VAL A 82 -3.08 18.79 1.25
N GLU A 83 -3.82 19.47 2.12
CA GLU A 83 -4.98 18.91 2.82
C GLU A 83 -6.07 18.54 1.82
N GLN A 84 -6.43 19.47 0.91
CA GLN A 84 -7.35 19.20 -0.20
C GLN A 84 -6.87 18.06 -1.10
N MET A 85 -5.56 18.03 -1.41
CA MET A 85 -4.95 16.97 -2.21
C MET A 85 -5.12 15.59 -1.55
N SER A 86 -4.91 15.48 -0.23
CA SER A 86 -5.07 14.22 0.51
C SER A 86 -6.52 13.74 0.60
N GLN A 87 -7.49 14.67 0.64
CA GLN A 87 -8.93 14.35 0.59
C GLN A 87 -9.38 13.82 -0.78
N ALA A 88 -8.68 14.21 -1.84
CA ALA A 88 -8.95 13.78 -3.21
C ALA A 88 -8.10 12.56 -3.62
N MET A 89 -7.88 11.61 -2.69
CA MET A 89 -7.08 10.40 -2.96
C MET A 89 -7.72 9.56 -4.08
N PRO A 90 -7.06 9.40 -5.23
CA PRO A 90 -7.65 8.68 -6.36
C PRO A 90 -7.49 7.17 -6.21
N ILE A 91 -6.50 6.69 -5.44
CA ILE A 91 -6.24 5.28 -5.21
C ILE A 91 -7.30 4.73 -4.25
N LYS A 92 -8.08 3.75 -4.70
CA LYS A 92 -8.97 2.95 -3.88
C LYS A 92 -8.24 1.72 -3.38
N LEU A 93 -8.71 1.11 -2.30
CA LEU A 93 -8.40 -0.23 -1.85
C LEU A 93 -9.73 -0.87 -1.43
N ASN A 94 -10.07 -2.02 -1.99
CA ASN A 94 -11.39 -2.64 -1.75
C ASN A 94 -12.55 -1.65 -2.02
N LYS A 95 -12.55 -1.05 -3.23
CA LYS A 95 -13.57 -0.09 -3.70
C LYS A 95 -13.69 1.21 -2.87
N LYS A 96 -12.90 1.41 -1.81
CA LYS A 96 -12.91 2.60 -0.96
C LYS A 96 -11.64 3.41 -1.17
N PRO A 97 -11.69 4.74 -1.30
CA PRO A 97 -10.49 5.57 -1.35
C PRO A 97 -9.56 5.27 -0.18
N LEU A 98 -8.26 5.15 -0.46
CA LEU A 98 -7.24 5.01 0.56
C LEU A 98 -7.26 6.27 1.44
N SER A 99 -7.35 6.11 2.75
CA SER A 99 -7.39 7.25 3.65
C SER A 99 -5.98 7.81 3.84
N SER A 100 -5.83 9.11 3.62
CA SER A 100 -4.57 9.82 3.86
C SER A 100 -4.82 11.21 4.46
N LYS A 101 -3.82 11.72 5.17
CA LYS A 101 -3.80 13.09 5.69
C LYS A 101 -2.44 13.71 5.43
N ALA A 102 -2.41 14.75 4.61
CA ALA A 102 -1.19 15.50 4.32
C ALA A 102 -1.09 16.79 5.14
N THR A 103 0.14 17.20 5.41
CA THR A 103 0.51 18.44 6.10
C THR A 103 1.74 19.04 5.42
N PHE A 104 1.76 20.37 5.33
CA PHE A 104 2.88 21.13 4.78
C PHE A 104 3.21 22.31 5.67
N GLU A 105 4.42 22.31 6.21
CA GLU A 105 4.92 23.39 7.06
C GLU A 105 6.00 24.19 6.35
N LYS A 106 5.89 25.51 6.44
CA LYS A 106 6.88 26.47 5.96
C LYS A 106 7.50 27.21 7.14
N ARG A 107 8.80 27.07 7.33
CA ARG A 107 9.56 27.72 8.41
C ARG A 107 10.60 28.67 7.82
N PHE A 108 10.28 29.96 7.87
CA PHE A 108 11.22 31.00 7.44
C PHE A 108 12.41 31.09 8.40
N ARG A 109 13.61 31.08 7.85
CA ARG A 109 14.83 31.59 8.51
C ARG A 109 15.41 32.69 7.63
N TRP A 110 16.22 33.58 8.21
CA TRP A 110 16.71 34.76 7.49
C TRP A 110 17.32 34.41 6.13
N PHE A 111 18.28 33.48 6.09
CA PHE A 111 19.01 33.11 4.86
C PHE A 111 18.36 31.98 4.04
N TYR A 112 17.40 31.25 4.59
CA TYR A 112 16.73 30.16 3.89
C TYR A 112 15.36 29.89 4.47
N THR A 113 14.46 29.37 3.65
CA THR A 113 13.17 28.83 4.10
C THR A 113 13.25 27.31 4.11
N GLU A 114 12.83 26.70 5.21
CA GLU A 114 12.73 25.25 5.36
C GLU A 114 11.28 24.81 5.14
N TYR A 115 11.10 23.71 4.42
CA TYR A 115 9.82 23.13 4.11
C TYR A 115 9.78 21.70 4.62
N THR A 116 8.69 21.34 5.29
CA THR A 116 8.43 19.98 5.74
C THR A 116 7.11 19.52 5.16
N PHE A 117 7.14 18.41 4.43
CA PHE A 117 5.96 17.72 3.94
C PHE A 117 5.80 16.40 4.69
N THR A 118 4.58 16.07 5.09
CA THR A 118 4.23 14.75 5.61
C THR A 118 2.86 14.33 5.10
N GLU A 119 2.74 13.15 4.51
CA GLU A 119 1.47 12.50 4.17
C GLU A 119 1.37 11.16 4.89
N VAL A 120 0.38 11.03 5.76
CA VAL A 120 0.14 9.84 6.58
C VAL A 120 -0.99 9.04 5.96
N PHE A 121 -0.73 7.79 5.61
CA PHE A 121 -1.72 6.83 5.12
C PHE A 121 -2.21 5.97 6.29
N ALA A 122 -3.52 5.83 6.41
CA ALA A 122 -4.12 5.08 7.50
C ALA A 122 -3.80 3.59 7.41
N THR A 123 -3.60 2.96 8.56
CA THR A 123 -3.43 1.51 8.66
C THR A 123 -4.64 0.74 8.12
N ILE A 124 -4.37 -0.42 7.52
CA ILE A 124 -5.36 -1.41 7.13
C ILE A 124 -5.37 -2.62 8.08
N GLY A 125 -4.64 -2.56 9.20
CA GLY A 125 -4.53 -3.64 10.18
C GLY A 125 -5.89 -4.13 10.69
N GLY A 126 -6.90 -3.24 10.72
CA GLY A 126 -8.27 -3.59 11.09
C GLY A 126 -9.02 -4.51 10.10
N ASN A 127 -8.46 -4.76 8.91
CA ASN A 127 -9.03 -5.72 7.96
C ASN A 127 -8.73 -7.17 8.33
N PHE A 128 -7.77 -7.41 9.23
CA PHE A 128 -7.31 -8.76 9.59
C PHE A 128 -7.93 -9.18 10.93
N PRO A 129 -8.71 -10.27 10.99
CA PRO A 129 -9.24 -10.80 12.25
C PRO A 129 -8.16 -11.12 13.30
N LEU A 130 -6.98 -11.57 12.84
CA LEU A 130 -5.86 -11.92 13.70
C LEU A 130 -4.70 -10.93 13.48
N PRO A 131 -4.19 -10.26 14.53
CA PRO A 131 -3.05 -9.37 14.38
C PRO A 131 -1.74 -10.15 14.15
N PRO A 132 -0.78 -9.61 13.39
CA PRO A 132 0.51 -10.26 13.13
C PRO A 132 1.35 -10.44 14.40
N THR A 133 1.09 -9.64 15.43
CA THR A 133 1.75 -9.74 16.75
C THR A 133 1.39 -11.00 17.53
N ASN A 134 0.42 -11.79 17.07
CA ASN A 134 0.17 -13.14 17.61
C ASN A 134 1.23 -14.16 17.15
N TYR A 135 2.00 -13.84 16.11
CA TYR A 135 2.94 -14.77 15.45
C TYR A 135 4.41 -14.32 15.58
N ALA A 136 4.65 -13.02 15.75
CA ALA A 136 5.97 -12.41 15.86
C ALA A 136 5.91 -11.21 16.81
N ASP A 137 7.06 -10.77 17.33
CA ASP A 137 7.08 -9.55 18.14
C ASP A 137 6.89 -8.28 17.29
N ALA A 138 6.63 -7.14 17.94
CA ALA A 138 6.33 -5.89 17.24
C ALA A 138 7.51 -5.38 16.38
N GLU A 139 8.76 -5.63 16.75
CA GLU A 139 9.91 -5.22 15.95
C GLU A 139 10.06 -6.10 14.71
N GLU A 140 9.89 -7.42 14.87
CA GLU A 140 9.84 -8.39 13.77
C GLU A 140 8.73 -8.06 12.76
N VAL A 141 7.52 -7.79 13.26
CA VAL A 141 6.38 -7.40 12.42
C VAL A 141 6.68 -6.09 11.66
N ASN A 142 7.13 -5.06 12.36
CA ASN A 142 7.45 -3.78 11.72
C ASN A 142 8.57 -3.94 10.69
N TYR A 143 9.61 -4.71 10.99
CA TYR A 143 10.72 -4.93 10.08
C TYR A 143 10.27 -5.69 8.82
N TRP A 144 9.43 -6.72 8.96
CA TRP A 144 8.90 -7.46 7.82
C TRP A 144 8.13 -6.56 6.85
N PHE A 145 7.23 -5.73 7.39
CA PHE A 145 6.31 -4.94 6.57
C PHE A 145 6.86 -3.58 6.13
N THR A 146 7.81 -3.00 6.86
CA THR A 146 8.32 -1.64 6.63
C THR A 146 9.82 -1.56 6.39
N GLY A 147 10.57 -2.62 6.73
CA GLY A 147 12.03 -2.63 6.74
C GLY A 147 12.65 -1.92 7.95
N GLN A 148 11.86 -1.47 8.92
CA GLN A 148 12.32 -0.75 10.12
C GLN A 148 11.81 -1.41 11.42
N PRO A 149 12.61 -1.45 12.50
CA PRO A 149 14.04 -1.12 12.54
C PRO A 149 14.87 -2.17 11.80
N ASN A 150 16.09 -1.84 11.36
CA ASN A 150 16.93 -2.79 10.63
C ASN A 150 17.41 -3.96 11.53
N LEU A 151 16.70 -5.09 11.50
CA LEU A 151 16.99 -6.28 12.30
C LEU A 151 18.17 -7.12 11.80
N ILE A 152 18.68 -6.83 10.60
CA ILE A 152 19.80 -7.58 9.99
C ILE A 152 21.10 -6.77 9.96
N ASN A 153 21.17 -5.66 10.70
CA ASN A 153 22.36 -4.83 10.75
C ASN A 153 23.57 -5.61 11.27
N GLY A 154 24.65 -5.63 10.50
CA GLY A 154 25.88 -6.37 10.82
C GLY A 154 25.85 -7.87 10.46
N MET A 155 24.73 -8.40 9.97
CA MET A 155 24.64 -9.78 9.51
C MET A 155 25.24 -9.93 8.10
N ASN A 156 25.87 -11.07 7.84
CA ASN A 156 26.19 -11.48 6.49
C ASN A 156 24.94 -12.05 5.78
N GLY A 157 25.05 -12.36 4.48
CA GLY A 157 23.91 -12.82 3.68
C GLY A 157 23.28 -14.14 4.16
N ALA A 158 24.06 -15.07 4.72
CA ALA A 158 23.54 -16.34 5.22
C ALA A 158 22.78 -16.16 6.54
N GLU A 159 23.33 -15.37 7.46
CA GLU A 159 22.69 -15.03 8.75
C GLU A 159 21.39 -14.25 8.52
N ALA A 160 21.42 -13.27 7.60
CA ALA A 160 20.22 -12.52 7.23
C ALA A 160 19.15 -13.42 6.60
N MET A 161 19.55 -14.34 5.71
CA MET A 161 18.63 -15.29 5.08
C MET A 161 17.96 -16.20 6.11
N GLU A 162 18.72 -16.75 7.06
CA GLU A 162 18.18 -17.61 8.12
C GLU A 162 17.13 -16.86 8.96
N ARG A 163 17.47 -15.65 9.42
CA ARG A 163 16.54 -14.81 10.19
C ARG A 163 15.29 -14.43 9.40
N LEU A 164 15.45 -14.07 8.13
CA LEU A 164 14.34 -13.71 7.26
C LEU A 164 13.45 -14.91 6.93
N SER A 165 14.00 -16.13 6.82
CA SER A 165 13.23 -17.36 6.56
C SER A 165 12.33 -17.75 7.74
N ASP A 166 12.82 -17.57 8.97
CA ASP A 166 12.01 -17.78 10.17
C ASP A 166 10.85 -16.77 10.24
N LEU A 167 11.15 -15.49 9.96
CA LEU A 167 10.14 -14.44 9.93
C LEU A 167 9.12 -14.64 8.80
N GLU A 168 9.57 -15.05 7.61
CA GLU A 168 8.70 -15.41 6.48
C GLU A 168 7.74 -16.54 6.89
N THR A 169 8.22 -17.55 7.61
CA THR A 169 7.37 -18.65 8.08
C THR A 169 6.29 -18.16 9.06
N LYS A 170 6.66 -17.30 10.02
CA LYS A 170 5.71 -16.66 10.94
C LYS A 170 4.64 -15.85 10.19
N MET A 171 5.05 -15.03 9.23
CA MET A 171 4.15 -14.15 8.48
C MET A 171 3.26 -14.91 7.50
N ASN A 172 3.76 -15.97 6.87
CA ASN A 172 2.95 -16.86 6.05
C ASN A 172 1.88 -17.58 6.88
N ASN A 173 2.21 -18.03 8.09
CA ASN A 173 1.24 -18.64 9.00
C ASN A 173 0.17 -17.62 9.42
N TRP A 174 0.57 -16.41 9.80
CA TRP A 174 -0.35 -15.32 10.12
C TRP A 174 -1.32 -15.03 8.96
N PHE A 175 -0.80 -14.88 7.74
CA PHE A 175 -1.63 -14.57 6.58
C PHE A 175 -2.57 -15.74 6.23
N SER A 176 -2.05 -16.97 6.24
CA SER A 176 -2.84 -18.18 5.98
C SER A 176 -3.97 -18.33 6.98
N ASP A 177 -3.69 -18.14 8.27
CA ASP A 177 -4.71 -18.25 9.31
C ASP A 177 -5.76 -17.15 9.15
N ASN A 178 -5.41 -15.91 8.79
CA ASN A 178 -6.42 -14.87 8.48
C ASN A 178 -7.34 -15.24 7.32
N VAL A 179 -6.79 -15.74 6.20
CA VAL A 179 -7.58 -16.16 5.04
C VAL A 179 -8.50 -17.33 5.40
N ILE A 180 -7.96 -18.35 6.07
CA ILE A 180 -8.70 -19.55 6.47
C ILE A 180 -9.80 -19.21 7.47
N ASN A 181 -9.50 -18.46 8.54
CA ASN A 181 -10.49 -18.08 9.55
C ASN A 181 -11.63 -17.24 8.94
N SER A 182 -11.30 -16.28 8.07
CA SER A 182 -12.31 -15.48 7.38
C SER A 182 -13.20 -16.34 6.46
N ALA A 183 -12.60 -17.31 5.77
CA ALA A 183 -13.35 -18.23 4.94
C ALA A 183 -14.30 -19.12 5.76
N LEU A 184 -13.82 -19.65 6.89
CA LEU A 184 -14.61 -20.51 7.77
C LEU A 184 -15.75 -19.74 8.45
N ASP A 185 -15.50 -18.51 8.89
CA ASP A 185 -16.52 -17.64 9.49
C ASP A 185 -17.66 -17.33 8.49
N TYR A 186 -17.32 -17.02 7.24
CA TYR A 186 -18.32 -16.80 6.21
C TYR A 186 -19.17 -18.03 5.95
N ILE A 187 -18.54 -19.21 5.82
CA ILE A 187 -19.24 -20.48 5.58
C ILE A 187 -20.14 -20.83 6.76
N TYR A 188 -19.66 -20.63 7.99
CA TYR A 188 -20.45 -20.86 9.20
C TYR A 188 -21.69 -19.96 9.25
N THR A 189 -21.54 -18.68 8.91
CA THR A 189 -22.65 -17.71 8.90
C THR A 189 -23.69 -18.06 7.82
N HIS A 190 -23.26 -18.60 6.68
CA HIS A 190 -24.12 -18.96 5.56
C HIS A 190 -24.43 -20.46 5.45
N TYR A 191 -24.24 -21.20 6.54
CA TYR A 191 -24.30 -22.67 6.54
C TYR A 191 -25.65 -23.23 6.05
N ASP A 192 -26.76 -22.52 6.28
CA ASP A 192 -28.09 -22.95 5.85
C ASP A 192 -28.25 -22.97 4.32
N SER A 193 -27.31 -22.36 3.58
CA SER A 193 -27.27 -22.39 2.11
C SER A 193 -26.72 -23.72 1.57
N ILE A 194 -26.14 -24.56 2.43
CA ILE A 194 -25.51 -25.82 2.03
C ILE A 194 -26.58 -26.91 1.89
N ALA A 195 -26.75 -27.41 0.68
CA ALA A 195 -27.61 -28.56 0.43
C ALA A 195 -26.96 -29.86 0.94
N ASN A 196 -27.66 -30.61 1.79
CA ASN A 196 -27.22 -31.89 2.35
C ASN A 196 -25.81 -31.82 2.99
N PRO A 197 -25.61 -30.99 4.03
CA PRO A 197 -24.31 -30.82 4.64
C PRO A 197 -23.83 -32.15 5.26
N PRO A 198 -22.54 -32.52 5.11
CA PRO A 198 -22.00 -33.78 5.61
C PRO A 198 -21.90 -33.84 7.14
N VAL A 199 -21.98 -32.69 7.80
CA VAL A 199 -22.00 -32.54 9.26
C VAL A 199 -23.05 -31.50 9.66
N SER A 200 -23.43 -31.45 10.94
CA SER A 200 -24.24 -30.34 11.47
C SER A 200 -23.44 -29.03 11.55
N ARG A 201 -24.11 -27.89 11.68
CA ARG A 201 -23.46 -26.58 11.87
C ARG A 201 -22.57 -26.57 13.12
N GLU A 202 -23.04 -27.19 14.20
CA GLU A 202 -22.30 -27.30 15.47
C GLU A 202 -21.05 -28.15 15.31
N GLN A 203 -21.14 -29.27 14.59
CA GLN A 203 -19.98 -30.11 14.27
C GLN A 203 -18.99 -29.39 13.36
N PHE A 204 -19.47 -28.59 12.38
CA PHE A 204 -18.59 -27.76 11.55
C PHE A 204 -17.77 -26.79 12.41
N ALA A 205 -18.42 -26.11 13.37
CA ALA A 205 -17.72 -25.23 14.31
C ALA A 205 -16.69 -25.99 15.18
N GLN A 206 -17.02 -27.20 15.65
CA GLN A 206 -16.08 -28.03 16.41
C GLN A 206 -14.88 -28.51 15.57
N LEU A 207 -15.08 -28.68 14.26
CA LEU A 207 -14.02 -29.11 13.33
C LEU A 207 -13.17 -27.94 12.82
N HIS A 208 -13.46 -26.70 13.22
CA HIS A 208 -12.79 -25.49 12.76
C HIS A 208 -11.25 -25.62 12.76
N ASP A 209 -10.66 -25.92 13.92
CA ASP A 209 -9.20 -25.96 14.07
C ASP A 209 -8.56 -27.13 13.31
N SER A 210 -9.28 -28.25 13.22
CA SER A 210 -8.84 -29.43 12.47
C SER A 210 -8.83 -29.15 10.97
N LEU A 211 -9.88 -28.49 10.46
CA LEU A 211 -10.00 -28.09 9.07
C LEU A 211 -8.98 -27.01 8.72
N ALA A 212 -8.81 -26.01 9.57
CA ALA A 212 -7.83 -24.95 9.37
C ALA A 212 -6.40 -25.51 9.30
N THR A 213 -6.05 -26.41 10.24
CA THR A 213 -4.76 -27.10 10.23
C THR A 213 -4.58 -27.96 8.98
N PHE A 214 -5.61 -28.70 8.57
CA PHE A 214 -5.58 -29.50 7.35
C PHE A 214 -5.31 -28.63 6.11
N ILE A 215 -6.06 -27.55 5.93
CA ILE A 215 -5.91 -26.63 4.80
C ILE A 215 -4.51 -26.02 4.80
N ARG A 216 -4.04 -25.48 5.93
CA ARG A 216 -2.71 -24.86 6.05
C ARG A 216 -1.59 -25.83 5.67
N ASN A 217 -1.66 -27.08 6.13
CA ASN A 217 -0.65 -28.09 5.82
C ASN A 217 -0.65 -28.45 4.32
N GLN A 218 -1.80 -28.39 3.66
CA GLN A 218 -1.93 -28.67 2.23
C GLN A 218 -1.57 -27.47 1.34
N SER A 219 -1.80 -26.24 1.81
CA SER A 219 -1.46 -25.02 1.07
C SER A 219 0.04 -24.71 1.07
N GLY A 220 0.77 -25.18 2.08
CA GLY A 220 2.18 -24.86 2.24
C GLY A 220 2.37 -23.34 2.41
N LYS A 221 3.30 -22.76 1.63
CA LYS A 221 3.61 -21.32 1.70
C LYS A 221 2.67 -20.41 0.91
N ASP A 222 1.75 -20.95 0.11
CA ASP A 222 0.89 -20.15 -0.78
C ASP A 222 -0.58 -20.54 -0.64
N ILE A 223 -1.25 -19.90 0.31
CA ILE A 223 -2.69 -20.09 0.56
C ILE A 223 -3.57 -19.56 -0.59
N LEU A 224 -3.11 -18.57 -1.35
CA LEU A 224 -3.89 -17.96 -2.44
C LEU A 224 -3.97 -18.86 -3.67
N SER A 225 -2.94 -19.68 -3.90
CA SER A 225 -2.94 -20.69 -4.96
C SER A 225 -3.60 -22.01 -4.55
N TYR A 226 -4.01 -22.16 -3.29
CA TYR A 226 -4.60 -23.40 -2.80
C TYR A 226 -6.03 -23.60 -3.33
N ASP A 227 -6.30 -24.80 -3.85
CA ASP A 227 -7.65 -25.20 -4.26
C ASP A 227 -8.50 -25.50 -3.03
N SER A 228 -9.08 -24.43 -2.46
CA SER A 228 -9.91 -24.51 -1.26
C SER A 228 -11.13 -25.42 -1.46
N LYS A 229 -11.71 -25.48 -2.66
CA LYS A 229 -12.81 -26.41 -2.97
C LYS A 229 -12.35 -27.85 -2.76
N LYS A 230 -11.21 -28.21 -3.36
CA LYS A 230 -10.63 -29.55 -3.20
C LYS A 230 -10.28 -29.85 -1.75
N GLY A 231 -9.76 -28.87 -1.01
CA GLY A 231 -9.47 -29.02 0.42
C GLY A 231 -10.70 -29.41 1.25
N PHE A 232 -11.81 -28.71 1.07
CA PHE A 232 -13.07 -29.06 1.74
C PHE A 232 -13.60 -30.41 1.30
N GLN A 233 -13.51 -30.72 -0.01
CA GLN A 233 -13.94 -32.01 -0.55
C GLN A 233 -13.15 -33.17 0.05
N GLU A 234 -11.83 -33.03 0.19
CA GLU A 234 -10.97 -34.05 0.77
C GLU A 234 -11.15 -34.21 2.28
N PHE A 235 -11.37 -33.12 3.01
CA PHE A 235 -11.57 -33.17 4.46
C PHE A 235 -12.92 -33.80 4.84
N PHE A 236 -14.01 -33.32 4.21
CA PHE A 236 -15.37 -33.80 4.53
C PHE A 236 -15.82 -34.99 3.69
N LYS A 237 -15.05 -35.40 2.67
CA LYS A 237 -15.43 -36.42 1.68
C LYS A 237 -16.76 -36.09 0.99
N SER A 238 -16.99 -34.81 0.69
CA SER A 238 -18.26 -34.29 0.14
C SER A 238 -18.06 -33.00 -0.64
N ASP A 239 -18.81 -32.83 -1.74
CA ASP A 239 -18.83 -31.61 -2.56
C ASP A 239 -19.84 -30.55 -2.08
N ALA A 240 -20.49 -30.76 -0.93
CA ALA A 240 -21.56 -29.88 -0.43
C ALA A 240 -21.12 -28.41 -0.28
N TYR A 241 -19.87 -28.16 0.10
CA TYR A 241 -19.32 -26.80 0.28
C TYR A 241 -18.91 -26.10 -1.02
N SER A 242 -18.98 -26.79 -2.17
CA SER A 242 -18.53 -26.24 -3.46
C SER A 242 -19.28 -24.97 -3.89
N ILE A 243 -20.47 -24.71 -3.31
CA ILE A 243 -21.29 -23.53 -3.56
C ILE A 243 -20.59 -22.21 -3.22
N PHE A 244 -19.62 -22.22 -2.30
CA PHE A 244 -18.84 -21.04 -1.91
C PHE A 244 -17.64 -20.78 -2.83
N PHE A 245 -17.19 -21.80 -3.55
CA PHE A 245 -15.94 -21.76 -4.32
C PHE A 245 -16.16 -21.82 -5.84
N SER A 246 -17.32 -22.27 -6.31
CA SER A 246 -17.60 -22.53 -7.73
C SER A 246 -18.61 -21.54 -8.32
N GLY A 247 -18.24 -20.88 -9.42
CA GLY A 247 -19.19 -20.13 -10.26
C GLY A 247 -19.54 -18.72 -9.76
N SER A 248 -20.70 -18.22 -10.18
CA SER A 248 -21.29 -16.92 -9.83
C SER A 248 -22.54 -17.10 -8.95
N SER A 249 -22.50 -18.06 -8.03
CA SER A 249 -23.58 -18.19 -7.04
C SER A 249 -23.54 -16.99 -6.10
N TYR A 250 -24.69 -16.62 -5.53
CA TYR A 250 -24.76 -15.57 -4.50
C TYR A 250 -23.80 -15.87 -3.33
N CYS A 251 -23.68 -17.13 -2.92
CA CYS A 251 -22.76 -17.56 -1.87
C CYS A 251 -21.29 -17.36 -2.27
N ALA A 252 -20.92 -17.66 -3.52
CA ALA A 252 -19.56 -17.50 -4.01
C ALA A 252 -19.20 -16.02 -4.21
N GLU A 253 -20.12 -15.19 -4.68
CA GLU A 253 -19.91 -13.74 -4.80
C GLU A 253 -19.73 -13.08 -3.43
N GLY A 254 -20.64 -13.35 -2.48
CA GLY A 254 -20.50 -12.82 -1.13
C GLY A 254 -19.26 -13.36 -0.40
N PHE A 255 -18.86 -14.61 -0.65
CA PHE A 255 -17.63 -15.19 -0.11
C PHE A 255 -16.39 -14.44 -0.61
N ARG A 256 -16.35 -14.12 -1.91
CA ARG A 256 -15.29 -13.28 -2.49
C ARG A 256 -15.27 -11.90 -1.87
N ASP A 257 -16.41 -11.21 -1.83
CA ASP A 257 -16.51 -9.87 -1.25
C ASP A 257 -16.10 -9.85 0.24
N HIS A 258 -16.36 -10.94 0.97
CA HIS A 258 -15.93 -11.10 2.36
C HIS A 258 -14.41 -11.27 2.51
N LEU A 259 -13.76 -11.98 1.58
CA LEU A 259 -12.31 -12.20 1.62
C LEU A 259 -11.49 -11.06 1.03
N VAL A 260 -12.04 -10.25 0.11
CA VAL A 260 -11.34 -9.13 -0.55
C VAL A 260 -10.59 -8.23 0.44
N PRO A 261 -11.17 -7.73 1.56
CA PRO A 261 -10.45 -6.88 2.52
C PRO A 261 -9.17 -7.51 3.09
N VAL A 262 -9.12 -8.83 3.23
CA VAL A 262 -8.01 -9.59 3.83
C VAL A 262 -6.88 -9.79 2.82
N VAL A 263 -7.18 -9.81 1.52
CA VAL A 263 -6.20 -10.13 0.46
C VAL A 263 -5.84 -8.94 -0.41
N SER A 264 -6.64 -7.87 -0.43
CA SER A 264 -6.45 -6.73 -1.34
C SER A 264 -5.13 -5.99 -1.14
N PHE A 265 -4.58 -6.01 0.08
CA PHE A 265 -3.31 -5.38 0.40
C PHE A 265 -2.16 -5.88 -0.49
N ALA A 266 -2.18 -7.17 -0.86
CA ALA A 266 -1.13 -7.81 -1.64
C ALA A 266 -1.04 -7.25 -3.07
N PHE A 267 -2.11 -6.62 -3.55
CA PHE A 267 -2.15 -6.00 -4.88
C PHE A 267 -1.77 -4.53 -4.84
N LEU A 268 -1.90 -3.85 -3.69
CA LEU A 268 -1.55 -2.44 -3.55
C LEU A 268 -0.03 -2.27 -3.56
N SER A 269 0.51 -1.78 -4.68
CA SER A 269 1.91 -1.38 -4.80
C SER A 269 2.03 -0.24 -5.81
N VAL A 270 2.20 0.98 -5.30
CA VAL A 270 2.27 2.20 -6.10
C VAL A 270 3.60 2.92 -5.82
N PRO A 271 4.47 3.07 -6.83
CA PRO A 271 5.60 3.98 -6.74
C PRO A 271 5.11 5.41 -6.48
N TYR A 272 5.61 6.02 -5.42
CA TYR A 272 5.29 7.39 -5.02
C TYR A 272 6.53 8.26 -5.24
N ALA A 273 6.45 9.20 -6.17
CA ALA A 273 7.45 10.25 -6.36
C ALA A 273 7.02 11.55 -5.66
N LEU A 274 7.97 12.24 -5.05
CA LEU A 274 7.77 13.52 -4.37
C LEU A 274 8.81 14.54 -4.86
N THR A 275 8.32 15.67 -5.36
CA THR A 275 9.16 16.85 -5.65
C THR A 275 8.85 17.94 -4.64
N MET A 276 9.90 18.39 -3.95
CA MET A 276 9.84 19.44 -2.93
C MET A 276 10.43 20.75 -3.44
N PRO A 277 10.01 21.92 -2.89
CA PRO A 277 10.61 23.20 -3.26
C PRO A 277 12.06 23.29 -2.75
N GLY A 278 12.96 23.86 -3.56
CA GLY A 278 14.36 24.02 -3.20
C GLY A 278 15.15 22.70 -3.22
N LYS A 279 16.16 22.59 -2.35
CA LYS A 279 17.03 21.41 -2.25
C LYS A 279 16.60 20.52 -1.09
N VAL A 280 16.35 19.24 -1.36
CA VAL A 280 16.05 18.24 -0.32
C VAL A 280 17.24 18.10 0.62
N THR A 281 16.97 18.17 1.92
CA THR A 281 17.97 17.98 2.99
C THR A 281 17.75 16.69 3.76
N ASP A 282 16.52 16.18 3.78
CA ASP A 282 16.16 14.92 4.41
C ASP A 282 15.03 14.27 3.59
N PRO A 283 15.26 13.12 2.94
CA PRO A 283 14.23 12.39 2.21
C PRO A 283 13.40 11.44 3.09
N GLY A 284 13.58 11.47 4.42
CA GLY A 284 12.96 10.49 5.32
C GLY A 284 13.39 9.08 4.95
N ASN A 285 12.41 8.17 4.83
CA ASN A 285 12.64 6.79 4.38
C ASN A 285 12.67 6.63 2.84
N GLY A 286 12.61 7.73 2.09
CA GLY A 286 12.63 7.71 0.63
C GLY A 286 14.04 7.73 0.04
N ILE A 287 14.14 7.36 -1.25
CA ILE A 287 15.38 7.41 -2.01
C ILE A 287 15.42 8.72 -2.80
N TYR A 288 16.43 9.55 -2.54
CA TYR A 288 16.62 10.82 -3.24
C TYR A 288 17.55 10.69 -4.44
N CYS A 289 17.06 11.05 -5.63
CA CYS A 289 17.84 11.10 -6.87
C CYS A 289 17.35 12.26 -7.75
N ASP A 290 18.27 13.05 -8.30
CA ASP A 290 17.98 14.11 -9.29
C ASP A 290 16.81 15.04 -8.94
N GLY A 291 16.69 15.45 -7.68
CA GLY A 291 15.64 16.38 -7.24
C GLY A 291 14.30 15.74 -6.91
N VAL A 292 14.16 14.42 -7.07
CA VAL A 292 12.95 13.65 -6.78
C VAL A 292 13.22 12.66 -5.65
N ILE A 293 12.29 12.55 -4.71
CA ILE A 293 12.31 11.54 -3.66
C ILE A 293 11.33 10.44 -4.06
N THR A 294 11.78 9.19 -4.06
CA THR A 294 10.93 8.03 -4.38
C THR A 294 10.67 7.18 -3.14
N TYR A 295 9.41 6.83 -2.95
CA TYR A 295 8.91 5.90 -1.94
C TYR A 295 8.14 4.79 -2.66
N THR A 296 7.82 3.73 -1.92
CA THR A 296 6.87 2.72 -2.36
C THR A 296 5.70 2.73 -1.39
N LEU A 297 4.51 3.04 -1.89
CA LEU A 297 3.27 2.90 -1.15
C LEU A 297 2.71 1.50 -1.43
N SER A 298 2.97 0.55 -0.52
CA SER A 298 2.46 -0.81 -0.63
C SER A 298 1.49 -1.13 0.50
N GLY A 299 0.56 -2.05 0.25
CA GLY A 299 -0.38 -2.53 1.27
C GLY A 299 0.34 -3.13 2.48
N ASP A 300 1.48 -3.80 2.26
CA ASP A 300 2.33 -4.33 3.33
C ASP A 300 2.67 -3.28 4.40
N ARG A 301 3.09 -2.08 3.96
CA ARG A 301 3.50 -0.99 4.86
C ARG A 301 2.35 -0.41 5.68
N LEU A 302 1.10 -0.68 5.29
CA LEU A 302 -0.10 -0.22 5.98
C LEU A 302 -0.61 -1.22 7.02
N ILE A 303 -0.04 -2.43 7.09
CA ILE A 303 -0.48 -3.48 8.02
C ILE A 303 -0.18 -3.14 9.48
N PRO A 304 1.08 -2.84 9.87
CA PRO A 304 1.41 -2.75 11.29
C PRO A 304 0.97 -1.45 11.96
N ALA A 305 0.94 -0.34 11.21
CA ALA A 305 0.62 1.00 11.70
C ALA A 305 0.32 1.94 10.52
N ASP A 306 -0.02 3.19 10.82
CA ASP A 306 -0.08 4.25 9.82
C ASP A 306 1.29 4.44 9.16
N TYR A 307 1.30 4.66 7.84
CA TYR A 307 2.54 4.84 7.07
C TYR A 307 2.73 6.31 6.69
N ALA A 308 3.84 6.90 7.12
CA ALA A 308 4.17 8.29 6.84
C ALA A 308 5.22 8.43 5.73
N ILE A 309 4.89 9.21 4.71
CA ILE A 309 5.84 9.76 3.74
C ILE A 309 6.24 11.15 4.24
N THR A 310 7.50 11.35 4.61
CA THR A 310 8.01 12.61 5.16
C THR A 310 9.28 13.06 4.45
N ALA A 311 9.34 14.35 4.10
CA ALA A 311 10.53 14.96 3.51
C ALA A 311 10.75 16.39 4.01
N ILE A 312 12.02 16.81 4.06
CA ILE A 312 12.46 18.16 4.39
C ILE A 312 13.32 18.73 3.26
N SER A 313 13.02 19.95 2.83
CA SER A 313 13.82 20.69 1.86
C SER A 313 14.09 22.13 2.31
N ARG A 314 15.06 22.77 1.67
CA ARG A 314 15.46 24.17 1.93
C ARG A 314 15.60 24.97 0.65
N GLN A 315 15.09 26.19 0.66
CA GLN A 315 15.26 27.17 -0.40
C GLN A 315 16.02 28.38 0.11
N THR A 316 17.08 28.77 -0.59
CA THR A 316 17.90 29.94 -0.26
C THR A 316 17.13 31.23 -0.48
N ASN A 317 17.13 32.12 0.51
CA ASN A 317 16.57 33.46 0.39
C ASN A 317 17.62 34.40 -0.19
N THR A 318 17.85 34.37 -1.50
CA THR A 318 18.90 35.17 -2.16
C THR A 318 18.81 36.66 -1.84
N TRP A 319 17.60 37.21 -1.72
CA TRP A 319 17.38 38.60 -1.32
C TRP A 319 17.95 38.93 0.06
N ALA A 320 17.89 37.99 1.02
CA ALA A 320 18.38 38.21 2.38
C ALA A 320 19.91 38.35 2.41
N TYR A 321 20.62 37.61 1.54
CA TYR A 321 22.07 37.78 1.35
C TYR A 321 22.40 39.16 0.79
N VAL A 322 21.66 39.62 -0.22
CA VAL A 322 21.84 40.96 -0.80
C VAL A 322 21.60 42.06 0.24
N VAL A 323 20.51 41.97 0.99
CA VAL A 323 20.18 42.92 2.06
C VAL A 323 21.26 42.91 3.15
N THR A 324 21.70 41.73 3.58
CA THR A 324 22.78 41.59 4.57
C THR A 324 24.09 42.21 4.07
N ALA A 325 24.45 41.99 2.81
CA ALA A 325 25.63 42.58 2.20
C ALA A 325 25.55 44.12 2.14
N ILE A 326 24.40 44.68 1.78
CA ILE A 326 24.17 46.13 1.77
C ILE A 326 24.34 46.71 3.19
N ILE A 327 23.75 46.07 4.21
CA ILE A 327 23.88 46.52 5.61
C ILE A 327 25.34 46.51 6.06
N ILE A 328 26.10 45.45 5.74
CA ILE A 328 27.53 45.36 6.06
C ILE A 328 28.31 46.48 5.38
N LEU A 329 28.07 46.73 4.09
CA LEU A 329 28.75 47.79 3.33
C LEU A 329 28.44 49.18 3.90
N LEU A 330 27.18 49.46 4.28
CA LEU A 330 26.80 50.71 4.93
C LEU A 330 27.46 50.89 6.30
N ALA A 331 27.55 49.82 7.10
CA ALA A 331 28.21 49.85 8.40
C ALA A 331 29.71 50.15 8.27
N ILE A 332 30.40 49.48 7.32
CA ILE A 332 31.81 49.73 7.01
C ILE A 332 31.99 51.17 6.51
N GLY A 333 31.15 51.61 5.58
CA GLY A 333 31.19 52.97 5.02
C GLY A 333 31.01 54.05 6.10
N SER A 334 30.04 53.86 7.00
CA SER A 334 29.81 54.77 8.13
C SER A 334 31.00 54.82 9.09
N TRP A 335 31.62 53.66 9.37
CA TRP A 335 32.80 53.59 10.23
C TRP A 335 34.02 54.28 9.61
N VAL A 336 34.25 54.12 8.31
CA VAL A 336 35.31 54.82 7.58
C VAL A 336 35.04 56.33 7.53
N TRP A 337 33.79 56.75 7.34
CA TRP A 337 33.43 58.17 7.29
C TRP A 337 33.58 58.87 8.64
N ARG A 338 33.22 58.21 9.75
CA ARG A 338 33.44 58.74 11.11
C ARG A 338 34.91 58.88 11.51
N LYS A 339 35.82 58.16 10.85
CA LYS A 339 37.26 58.23 11.10
C LYS A 339 37.98 59.32 10.30
N LYS A 340 37.33 59.92 9.31
CA LYS A 340 37.81 61.11 8.59
C LYS A 340 37.31 62.37 9.26
#